data_AF-A0A183GKG7-F1
#
_entry.id   AF-A0A183GKG7-F1
#
_cell.length_a   1.000
_cell.length_b   1.000
_cell.length_c   1.000
_cell.angle_alpha   90.00
_cell.angle_beta   90.00
_cell.angle_gamma   90.00
#
_symmetry.space_group_name_H-M   'P 1'
#
loop_
_entity.id
_entity.type
_entity.pdbx_description
1 polymer ?
#
loop_
_entity_poly.entity_id
_entity_poly.type
_entity_poly.pdbx_seq_one_letter_code
_entity_poly.pdbx_strand_id
1 'polypeptide(L)'
;MKQIHRYDGRIPRIGFGTTPWLMDFATFCLRNEPFVLQESFTADWPARQLWVRGDGSPDLDYLRKNYGEQVVPVLVEGRCDPEEMTSPTLYLKDWHFQRSCGTTMYHVPPILSSDWVNREIWTDDDENPFRGDYRFVYFGVRGTWRFLYSRRCAAYRFFAPPGGAASHSY
;
A
#
# COMPACT_ATOMS: atom_id res chain seq x y z
N MET A 1 7.29 -4.64 41.00
CA MET A 1 7.82 -3.49 40.22
C MET A 1 7.53 -3.72 38.75
N LYS A 2 6.60 -2.98 38.15
CA LYS A 2 6.44 -2.96 36.68
C LYS A 2 7.57 -2.10 36.13
N GLN A 3 8.45 -2.67 35.30
CA GLN A 3 9.39 -1.86 34.54
C GLN A 3 8.59 -0.94 33.62
N ILE A 4 8.70 0.37 33.87
CA ILE A 4 8.19 1.40 32.97
C ILE A 4 9.14 1.39 31.77
N HIS A 5 8.74 0.72 30.69
CA HIS A 5 9.42 0.83 29.40
C HIS A 5 9.23 2.28 28.93
N ARG A 6 10.29 3.10 29.02
CA ARG A 6 10.30 4.42 28.40
C ARG A 6 10.15 4.23 26.90
N TYR A 7 9.10 4.83 26.32
CA TYR A 7 8.93 4.92 24.88
C TYR A 7 10.14 5.68 24.30
N ASP A 8 10.98 5.01 23.53
CA ASP A 8 12.22 5.56 22.96
C ASP A 8 11.97 6.38 21.68
N GLY A 9 10.70 6.58 21.31
CA GLY A 9 10.28 7.30 20.12
C GLY A 9 10.42 6.50 18.82
N ARG A 10 10.86 5.25 18.86
CA ARG A 10 11.05 4.42 17.65
C ARG A 10 9.83 3.56 17.42
N ILE A 11 9.28 3.63 16.21
CA ILE A 11 8.21 2.73 15.78
C ILE A 11 8.81 1.32 15.61
N PRO A 12 8.27 0.29 16.29
CA PRO A 12 8.74 -1.09 16.16
C PRO A 12 8.72 -1.58 14.72
N ARG A 13 9.72 -2.39 14.35
CA ARG A 13 9.79 -3.03 13.03
C ARG A 13 9.69 -4.54 13.21
N ILE A 14 8.76 -5.16 12.50
CA ILE A 14 8.55 -6.61 12.57
C ILE A 14 8.93 -7.27 11.24
N GLY A 15 9.59 -8.42 11.33
CA GLY A 15 10.06 -9.21 10.20
C GLY A 15 9.14 -10.39 9.91
N PHE A 16 9.14 -10.88 8.69
CA PHE A 16 8.34 -12.05 8.33
C PHE A 16 8.95 -13.29 8.98
N GLY A 17 8.13 -14.07 9.70
CA GLY A 17 8.57 -15.29 10.37
C GLY A 17 9.40 -15.10 11.64
N THR A 18 9.70 -13.86 12.06
CA THR A 18 10.42 -13.60 13.33
C THR A 18 9.56 -13.91 14.54
N THR A 19 8.25 -13.69 14.42
CA THR A 19 7.25 -13.92 15.46
C THR A 19 5.98 -14.45 14.76
N PRO A 20 5.22 -15.37 15.37
CA PRO A 20 3.94 -15.79 14.81
C PRO A 20 3.03 -14.58 14.60
N TRP A 21 2.41 -14.45 13.42
CA TRP A 21 1.62 -13.26 13.07
C TRP A 21 0.52 -12.94 14.09
N LEU A 22 -0.06 -13.96 14.73
CA LEU A 22 -1.11 -13.79 15.74
C LEU A 22 -0.59 -13.10 17.01
N MET A 23 0.68 -13.34 17.36
CA MET A 23 1.34 -12.66 18.46
C MET A 23 1.60 -11.19 18.13
N ASP A 24 2.05 -10.88 16.91
CA ASP A 24 2.22 -9.49 16.46
C ASP A 24 0.86 -8.77 16.41
N PHE A 25 -0.19 -9.44 15.93
CA PHE A 25 -1.55 -8.90 15.94
C PHE A 25 -2.03 -8.55 17.36
N ALA A 26 -1.86 -9.47 18.31
CA ALA A 26 -2.23 -9.24 19.70
C ALA A 26 -1.38 -8.14 20.35
N THR A 27 -0.10 -8.07 20.00
CA THR A 27 0.85 -7.11 20.57
C THR A 27 0.62 -5.70 20.04
N PHE A 28 0.32 -5.54 18.76
CA PHE A 28 0.25 -4.22 18.14
C PHE A 28 -1.18 -3.82 17.75
N CYS A 29 -1.87 -4.67 16.99
CA CYS A 29 -3.19 -4.34 16.47
C CYS A 29 -4.23 -4.22 17.59
N LEU A 30 -4.33 -5.17 18.51
CA LEU A 30 -5.33 -5.07 19.60
C LEU A 30 -5.13 -3.85 20.52
N ARG A 31 -3.91 -3.29 20.53
CA ARG A 31 -3.53 -2.15 21.38
C ARG A 31 -3.53 -0.82 20.62
N ASN A 32 -3.83 -0.83 19.32
CA ASN A 32 -3.71 0.31 18.42
C ASN A 32 -2.29 0.93 18.45
N GLU A 33 -1.26 0.12 18.60
CA GLU A 33 0.13 0.57 18.61
C GLU A 33 0.72 0.49 17.18
N PRO A 34 1.35 1.58 16.68
CA PRO A 34 1.91 1.59 15.33
C PRO A 34 3.16 0.72 15.23
N PHE A 35 3.36 0.09 14.08
CA PHE A 35 4.55 -0.71 13.74
C PHE A 35 4.84 -0.63 12.23
N VAL A 36 6.03 -1.05 11.83
CA VAL A 36 6.47 -1.15 10.43
C VAL A 36 6.72 -2.60 10.06
N LEU A 37 6.05 -3.10 9.03
CA LEU A 37 6.40 -4.38 8.40
C LEU A 37 7.70 -4.20 7.60
N GLN A 38 8.68 -5.08 7.81
CA GLN A 38 9.92 -5.08 7.04
C GLN A 38 9.72 -5.59 5.61
N GLU A 39 10.69 -5.33 4.74
CA GLU A 39 10.67 -5.72 3.32
C GLU A 39 10.51 -7.24 3.08
N SER A 40 10.82 -8.06 4.09
CA SER A 40 10.60 -9.50 4.06
C SER A 40 9.13 -9.89 3.84
N PHE A 41 8.17 -9.04 4.24
CA PHE A 41 6.73 -9.26 4.03
C PHE A 41 6.29 -9.08 2.57
N THR A 42 7.11 -8.45 1.75
CA THR A 42 6.80 -8.08 0.38
C THR A 42 7.80 -8.67 -0.62
N ALA A 43 8.69 -9.54 -0.15
CA ALA A 43 9.88 -9.95 -0.89
C ALA A 43 9.55 -10.73 -2.17
N ASP A 44 8.49 -11.52 -2.10
CA ASP A 44 7.94 -12.41 -3.13
C ASP A 44 6.73 -11.82 -3.86
N TRP A 45 6.41 -10.54 -3.64
CA TRP A 45 5.31 -9.88 -4.35
C TRP A 45 5.64 -9.73 -5.85
N PRO A 46 4.74 -10.13 -6.76
CA PRO A 46 4.91 -9.87 -8.19
C PRO A 46 5.15 -8.39 -8.51
N ALA A 47 4.50 -7.47 -7.80
CA ALA A 47 4.75 -6.04 -7.93
C ALA A 47 6.22 -5.67 -7.67
N ARG A 48 6.87 -6.29 -6.67
CA ARG A 48 8.28 -6.03 -6.36
C ARG A 48 9.22 -6.61 -7.41
N GLN A 49 8.80 -7.69 -8.06
CA GLN A 49 9.62 -8.41 -9.04
C GLN A 49 9.46 -7.86 -10.47
N LEU A 50 8.28 -7.34 -10.81
CA LEU A 50 7.91 -6.95 -12.18
C LEU A 50 7.74 -5.44 -12.34
N TRP A 51 7.35 -4.71 -11.31
CA TRP A 51 7.13 -3.26 -11.40
C TRP A 51 8.36 -2.45 -10.97
N VAL A 52 9.46 -3.10 -10.59
CA VAL A 52 10.67 -2.47 -10.06
C VAL A 52 11.88 -2.97 -10.83
N ARG A 53 12.72 -2.04 -11.27
CA ARG A 53 13.99 -2.32 -11.94
C ARG A 53 15.08 -2.67 -10.94
N GLY A 54 16.21 -3.19 -11.44
CA GLY A 54 17.35 -3.57 -10.59
C GLY A 54 17.96 -2.42 -9.77
N ASP A 55 17.72 -1.17 -10.15
CA ASP A 55 18.14 0.04 -9.42
C ASP A 55 17.12 0.52 -8.36
N GLY A 56 16.00 -0.19 -8.19
CA GLY A 56 14.91 0.17 -7.28
C GLY A 56 13.92 1.19 -7.87
N SER A 57 14.13 1.69 -9.09
CA SER A 57 13.20 2.57 -9.76
C SER A 57 11.99 1.82 -10.34
N PRO A 58 10.81 2.46 -10.50
CA PRO A 58 9.68 1.82 -11.16
C PRO A 58 9.98 1.42 -12.62
N ASP A 59 9.57 0.22 -13.02
CA ASP A 59 9.65 -0.24 -14.40
C ASP A 59 8.49 0.30 -15.24
N LEU A 60 8.62 1.55 -15.68
CA LEU A 60 7.60 2.23 -16.48
C LEU A 60 7.37 1.55 -17.84
N ASP A 61 8.36 0.85 -18.39
CA ASP A 61 8.21 0.17 -19.69
C ASP A 61 7.34 -1.08 -19.53
N TYR A 62 7.57 -1.87 -18.47
CA TYR A 62 6.69 -2.97 -18.11
C TYR A 62 5.27 -2.46 -17.83
N LEU A 63 5.13 -1.42 -17.00
CA LEU A 63 3.81 -0.89 -16.64
C LEU A 63 3.05 -0.40 -17.86
N ARG A 64 3.67 0.43 -18.72
CA ARG A 64 3.05 0.92 -19.96
C ARG A 64 2.65 -0.21 -20.90
N LYS A 65 3.51 -1.21 -21.07
CA LYS A 65 3.23 -2.36 -21.94
C LYS A 65 2.03 -3.17 -21.47
N ASN A 66 1.87 -3.36 -20.17
CA ASN A 66 0.84 -4.26 -19.62
C ASN A 66 -0.45 -3.53 -19.18
N TYR A 67 -0.36 -2.24 -18.82
CA TYR A 67 -1.45 -1.49 -18.23
C TYR A 67 -1.62 -0.06 -18.81
N GLY A 68 -0.90 0.30 -19.88
CA GLY A 68 -0.90 1.66 -20.43
C GLY A 68 -2.27 2.17 -20.88
N GLU A 69 -3.14 1.27 -21.35
CA GLU A 69 -4.50 1.57 -21.79
C GLU A 69 -5.50 1.77 -20.63
N GLN A 70 -5.06 1.60 -19.38
CA GLN A 70 -5.92 1.80 -18.22
C GLN A 70 -6.15 3.29 -17.98
N VAL A 71 -7.42 3.65 -17.79
CA VAL A 71 -7.82 4.97 -17.31
C VAL A 71 -7.70 4.98 -15.79
N VAL A 72 -6.82 5.82 -15.27
CA VAL A 72 -6.42 5.83 -13.87
C VAL A 72 -6.61 7.23 -13.26
N PRO A 73 -6.90 7.33 -11.94
CA PRO A 73 -7.05 8.64 -11.31
C PRO A 73 -5.68 9.28 -11.13
N VAL A 74 -5.55 10.47 -11.69
CA VAL A 74 -4.27 11.18 -11.78
C VAL A 74 -4.41 12.54 -11.12
N LEU A 75 -3.41 12.89 -10.30
CA LEU A 75 -3.32 14.21 -9.72
C LEU A 75 -2.47 15.14 -10.59
N VAL A 76 -3.11 16.13 -11.23
CA VAL A 76 -2.47 17.25 -11.96
C VAL A 76 -2.77 18.56 -11.25
N GLU A 77 -1.75 19.28 -10.80
CA GLU A 77 -1.89 20.62 -10.19
C GLU A 77 -2.98 20.72 -9.10
N GLY A 78 -3.25 19.60 -8.42
CA GLY A 78 -4.22 19.52 -7.35
C GLY A 78 -5.64 19.12 -7.75
N ARG A 79 -5.91 18.94 -9.05
CA ARG A 79 -7.13 18.30 -9.58
C ARG A 79 -6.88 16.81 -9.76
N CYS A 80 -7.93 16.02 -9.56
CA CYS A 80 -7.89 14.57 -9.71
C CYS A 80 -8.77 14.22 -10.91
N ASP A 81 -8.15 14.04 -12.07
CA ASP A 81 -8.82 13.79 -13.34
C ASP A 81 -8.47 12.38 -13.83
N PRO A 82 -9.42 11.67 -14.47
CA PRO A 82 -9.13 10.38 -15.08
C PRO A 82 -8.28 10.57 -16.34
N GLU A 83 -7.12 9.93 -16.39
CA GLU A 83 -6.16 10.04 -17.49
C GLU A 83 -5.60 8.67 -17.85
N GLU A 84 -5.04 8.53 -19.06
CA GLU A 84 -4.28 7.33 -19.41
C GLU A 84 -3.00 7.24 -18.57
N MET A 85 -2.68 6.03 -18.11
CA MET A 85 -1.53 5.78 -17.24
C MET A 85 -0.17 6.21 -17.86
N THR A 86 -0.08 6.36 -19.18
CA THR A 86 1.18 6.66 -19.87
C THR A 86 1.66 8.10 -19.74
N SER A 87 0.82 9.03 -19.28
CA SER A 87 1.12 10.47 -19.26
C SER A 87 2.26 10.84 -18.28
N PRO A 88 3.24 11.66 -18.71
CA PRO A 88 4.60 11.71 -18.12
C PRO A 88 4.78 12.48 -16.80
N THR A 89 3.79 13.21 -16.29
CA THR A 89 3.95 14.20 -15.19
C THR A 89 2.99 14.00 -14.02
N LEU A 90 2.76 12.74 -13.63
CA LEU A 90 1.55 12.39 -12.91
C LEU A 90 1.80 11.62 -11.62
N TYR A 91 1.08 12.03 -10.57
CA TYR A 91 0.90 11.21 -9.36
C TYR A 91 -0.42 10.45 -9.51
N LEU A 92 -0.32 9.16 -9.82
CA LEU A 92 -1.43 8.24 -9.87
C LEU A 92 -1.82 7.87 -8.44
N LYS A 93 -3.10 8.04 -8.12
CA LYS A 93 -3.63 7.86 -6.77
C LYS A 93 -4.94 7.10 -6.81
N ASP A 94 -5.15 6.26 -5.79
CA ASP A 94 -6.41 5.56 -5.57
C ASP A 94 -6.81 4.68 -6.78
N TRP A 95 -5.83 4.10 -7.48
CA TRP A 95 -6.13 3.20 -8.59
C TRP A 95 -6.61 1.85 -8.09
N HIS A 96 -7.86 1.50 -8.41
CA HIS A 96 -8.48 0.20 -8.18
C HIS A 96 -7.94 -0.89 -9.11
N PHE A 97 -6.62 -1.12 -9.06
CA PHE A 97 -5.89 -2.00 -9.98
C PHE A 97 -6.47 -3.40 -10.06
N GLN A 98 -6.77 -4.01 -8.91
CA GLN A 98 -7.22 -5.40 -8.90
C GLN A 98 -8.58 -5.55 -9.58
N ARG A 99 -9.49 -4.58 -9.37
CA ARG A 99 -10.78 -4.53 -10.05
C ARG A 99 -10.64 -4.20 -11.54
N SER A 100 -9.82 -3.20 -11.90
CA SER A 100 -9.70 -2.75 -13.30
C SER A 100 -8.94 -3.74 -14.18
N CYS A 101 -7.91 -4.41 -13.65
CA CYS A 101 -7.06 -5.32 -14.40
C CYS A 101 -7.38 -6.81 -14.16
N GLY A 102 -8.29 -7.14 -13.23
CA GLY A 102 -8.70 -8.51 -12.95
C GLY A 102 -7.58 -9.43 -12.44
N THR A 103 -6.50 -8.86 -11.90
CA THR A 103 -5.33 -9.60 -11.41
C THR A 103 -4.79 -9.01 -10.11
N THR A 104 -4.05 -9.80 -9.34
CA THR A 104 -3.36 -9.34 -8.13
C THR A 104 -1.85 -9.37 -8.31
N MET A 105 -1.19 -8.33 -7.83
CA MET A 105 0.28 -8.21 -7.88
C MET A 105 0.92 -8.29 -6.49
N TYR A 106 0.14 -8.69 -5.49
CA TYR A 106 0.59 -8.92 -4.12
C TYR A 106 -0.32 -9.93 -3.42
N HIS A 107 0.10 -10.37 -2.24
CA HIS A 107 -0.77 -11.09 -1.31
C HIS A 107 -0.81 -10.34 0.03
N VAL A 108 -1.92 -10.47 0.76
CA VAL A 108 -2.11 -9.79 2.03
C VAL A 108 -1.26 -10.47 3.12
N PRO A 109 -0.39 -9.73 3.84
CA PRO A 109 0.35 -10.28 4.97
C PRO A 109 -0.56 -10.96 5.99
N PRO A 110 -0.18 -12.09 6.62
CA PRO A 110 -1.06 -12.82 7.54
C PRO A 110 -1.63 -11.97 8.68
N ILE A 111 -0.87 -11.01 9.19
CA ILE A 111 -1.30 -10.06 10.23
C ILE A 111 -2.47 -9.15 9.80
N LEU A 112 -2.67 -8.97 8.49
CA LEU A 112 -3.74 -8.17 7.89
C LEU A 112 -4.84 -9.04 7.25
N SER A 113 -4.79 -10.36 7.43
CA SER A 113 -5.60 -11.32 6.67
C SER A 113 -7.11 -11.32 7.00
N SER A 114 -7.55 -10.60 8.04
CA SER A 114 -8.99 -10.48 8.33
C SER A 114 -9.72 -9.81 7.16
N ASP A 115 -9.14 -8.73 6.63
CA ASP A 115 -9.48 -8.03 5.37
C ASP A 115 -10.98 -8.00 5.02
N TRP A 116 -11.82 -7.83 6.06
CA TRP A 116 -13.26 -8.01 5.99
C TRP A 116 -13.88 -7.16 4.88
N VAL A 117 -13.43 -5.92 4.74
CA VAL A 117 -13.96 -4.98 3.76
C VAL A 117 -13.75 -5.40 2.29
N ASN A 118 -12.76 -6.27 2.01
CA ASN A 118 -12.50 -6.78 0.66
C ASN A 118 -12.98 -8.24 0.47
N ARG A 119 -13.50 -8.87 1.54
CA ARG A 119 -13.92 -10.28 1.55
C ARG A 119 -15.41 -10.47 1.68
N GLU A 120 -16.10 -9.48 2.22
CA GLU A 120 -17.53 -9.58 2.49
C GLU A 120 -18.37 -9.15 1.28
N ILE A 121 -19.33 -9.99 0.89
CA ILE A 121 -20.19 -9.79 -0.29
C ILE A 121 -20.98 -8.48 -0.21
N TRP A 122 -21.41 -8.09 1.00
CA TRP A 122 -22.18 -6.87 1.21
C TRP A 122 -21.40 -5.59 0.93
N THR A 123 -20.08 -5.68 0.71
CA THR A 123 -19.26 -4.51 0.33
C THR A 123 -19.24 -4.28 -1.18
N ASP A 124 -19.66 -5.23 -2.01
CA ASP A 124 -19.71 -5.10 -3.48
C ASP A 124 -21.13 -4.79 -3.98
N ASP A 125 -21.84 -3.90 -3.27
CA ASP A 125 -23.16 -3.42 -3.69
C ASP A 125 -23.09 -2.18 -4.58
N ASP A 126 -24.21 -1.84 -5.22
CA ASP A 126 -24.29 -0.72 -6.16
C ASP A 126 -24.27 0.68 -5.49
N GLU A 127 -24.47 0.75 -4.18
CA GLU A 127 -24.38 1.99 -3.40
C GLU A 127 -22.93 2.28 -2.98
N ASN A 128 -22.08 1.24 -2.92
CA ASN A 128 -20.68 1.38 -2.58
C ASN A 128 -19.90 1.98 -3.76
N PRO A 129 -19.28 3.17 -3.59
CA PRO A 129 -18.47 3.80 -4.65
C PRO A 129 -17.21 2.99 -5.00
N PHE A 130 -16.74 2.13 -4.09
CA PHE A 130 -15.56 1.29 -4.31
C PHE A 130 -15.90 -0.12 -4.76
N ARG A 131 -17.20 -0.49 -4.73
CA ARG A 131 -17.68 -1.81 -5.16
C ARG A 131 -16.78 -2.94 -4.64
N GLY A 132 -16.62 -3.03 -3.32
CA GLY A 132 -15.84 -4.06 -2.65
C GLY A 132 -14.31 -4.04 -2.88
N ASP A 133 -13.74 -3.09 -3.62
CA ASP A 133 -12.29 -2.98 -3.83
C ASP A 133 -11.68 -1.82 -3.04
N TYR A 134 -11.26 -2.08 -1.81
CA TYR A 134 -10.58 -1.11 -0.93
C TYR A 134 -9.05 -1.20 -1.03
N ARG A 135 -8.55 -1.75 -2.13
CA ARG A 135 -7.13 -1.87 -2.44
C ARG A 135 -6.77 -0.86 -3.51
N PHE A 136 -5.71 -0.13 -3.27
CA PHE A 136 -5.35 1.02 -4.08
C PHE A 136 -3.88 0.96 -4.44
N VAL A 137 -3.57 1.18 -5.72
CA VAL A 137 -2.22 1.38 -6.21
C VAL A 137 -1.95 2.88 -6.32
N TYR A 138 -0.73 3.27 -5.97
CA TYR A 138 -0.23 4.64 -6.06
C TYR A 138 1.11 4.60 -6.81
N PHE A 139 1.28 5.50 -7.78
CA PHE A 139 2.55 5.74 -8.45
C PHE A 139 2.85 7.23 -8.44
N GLY A 140 4.11 7.58 -8.20
CA GLY A 140 4.55 8.97 -8.23
C GLY A 140 5.99 9.05 -8.66
N VAL A 141 6.31 10.06 -9.45
CA VAL A 141 7.71 10.41 -9.72
C VAL A 141 8.28 11.16 -8.52
N ARG A 142 9.60 11.09 -8.32
CA ARG A 142 10.26 11.81 -7.21
C ARG A 142 9.84 13.29 -7.25
N GLY A 143 9.34 13.80 -6.12
CA GLY A 143 8.89 15.19 -6.00
C GLY A 143 7.38 15.41 -6.16
N THR A 144 6.60 14.43 -6.60
CA THR A 144 5.14 14.49 -6.62
C THR A 144 4.56 13.87 -5.35
N TRP A 145 4.43 14.66 -4.27
CA TRP A 145 3.86 14.21 -3.00
C TRP A 145 2.77 15.15 -2.49
N ARG A 146 1.84 14.66 -1.67
CA ARG A 146 0.89 15.48 -0.88
C ARG A 146 0.76 14.96 0.55
N PHE A 147 0.44 15.89 1.45
CA PHE A 147 0.28 15.73 2.90
C PHE A 147 -0.57 14.52 3.30
N LEU A 148 -0.11 13.80 4.34
CA LEU A 148 -0.84 12.73 5.01
C LEU A 148 -2.15 13.29 5.61
N TYR A 149 -3.29 12.65 5.31
CA TYR A 149 -4.61 12.97 5.89
C TYR A 149 -5.14 11.79 6.72
N SER A 150 -5.76 12.06 7.87
CA SER A 150 -6.39 11.07 8.76
C SER A 150 -7.77 10.64 8.24
N ARG A 151 -8.05 9.33 8.15
CA ARG A 151 -9.32 8.81 7.58
C ARG A 151 -10.52 8.92 8.52
N ARG A 152 -11.70 8.91 7.89
CA ARG A 152 -13.07 8.93 8.45
C ARG A 152 -13.61 7.51 8.79
N CYS A 153 -12.78 6.46 8.67
CA CYS A 153 -13.11 5.08 9.01
C CYS A 153 -11.98 4.45 9.85
N ALA A 154 -12.33 3.72 10.91
CA ALA A 154 -11.40 3.05 11.82
C ALA A 154 -10.80 1.77 11.20
N ALA A 155 -9.94 1.90 10.19
CA ALA A 155 -9.27 0.80 9.50
C ALA A 155 -7.74 0.94 9.58
N TYR A 156 -7.03 -0.20 9.66
CA TYR A 156 -5.58 -0.24 9.53
C TYR A 156 -5.16 0.06 8.09
N ARG A 157 -4.17 0.94 7.92
CA ARG A 157 -3.58 1.26 6.61
C ARG A 157 -2.17 0.69 6.52
N PHE A 158 -1.90 0.00 5.42
CA PHE A 158 -0.56 -0.47 5.08
C PHE A 158 -0.04 0.28 3.85
N PHE A 159 1.26 0.60 3.86
CA PHE A 159 1.96 1.19 2.73
C PHE A 159 3.27 0.41 2.50
N ALA A 160 3.42 -0.17 1.31
CA ALA A 160 4.61 -0.90 0.91
C ALA A 160 5.32 -0.14 -0.22
N PRO A 161 6.36 0.66 0.06
CA PRO A 161 7.18 1.22 -1.00
C PRO A 161 8.04 0.12 -1.66
N PRO A 162 8.39 0.27 -2.94
CA PRO A 162 9.37 -0.61 -3.57
C PRO A 162 10.70 -0.55 -2.81
N GLY A 163 11.28 -1.72 -2.52
CA GLY A 163 12.49 -1.82 -1.70
C GLY A 163 13.71 -1.24 -2.42
N GLY A 164 14.21 -0.11 -1.91
CA GLY A 164 15.42 0.56 -2.41
C GLY A 164 15.57 1.95 -1.77
N ALA A 165 16.48 2.04 -0.78
CA ALA A 165 17.00 3.25 -0.13
C ALA A 165 16.05 4.45 0.09
N ALA A 166 15.61 4.63 1.35
CA ALA A 166 15.46 5.95 1.95
C ALA A 166 16.14 5.88 3.33
N SER A 167 17.44 6.19 3.42
CA SER A 167 17.96 7.53 3.70
C SER A 167 17.13 8.26 4.76
N HIS A 168 17.73 8.42 5.94
CA HIS A 168 17.31 9.35 6.97
C HIS A 168 16.91 10.70 6.37
N SER A 169 15.79 11.26 6.82
CA SER A 169 15.65 12.65 7.28
C SER A 169 14.19 12.92 7.64
N TYR A 170 14.00 13.19 8.94
CA TYR A 170 12.94 13.90 9.66
C TYR A 170 11.51 13.91 9.13
#